data_AF-A0A519YRI3-F1
#
_entry.id   AF-A0A519YRI3-F1
#
_cell.length_a   1.000
_cell.length_b   1.000
_cell.length_c   1.000
_cell.angle_alpha   90.00
_cell.angle_beta   90.00
_cell.angle_gamma   90.00
#
_symmetry.space_group_name_H-M   'P 1'
#
loop_
_entity.id
_entity.type
_entity.pdbx_description
1 polymer ?
#
loop_
_entity_poly.entity_id
_entity_poly.type
_entity_poly.pdbx_seq_one_letter_code
_entity_poly.pdbx_strand_id
1 'polypeptide(L)' 'MEAVREELRCLLAHPAIAAERRRNAELFLTQCLDVAKLLRWQQSVLQECATWEDEMLAAEQAQNKKVPGAGWS' A
#
# COMPACT_ATOMS: atom_id res chain seq x y z
N MET A 1 -6.81 -18.13 11.85
CA MET A 1 -7.52 -17.25 10.88
C MET A 1 -7.50 -15.79 11.31
N GLU A 2 -7.61 -15.48 12.60
CA GLU A 2 -7.52 -14.08 13.10
C GLU A 2 -6.18 -13.40 12.78
N ALA A 3 -5.04 -14.08 12.91
CA ALA A 3 -3.73 -13.50 12.59
C ALA A 3 -3.63 -12.93 11.15
N VAL A 4 -4.14 -13.65 10.15
CA VAL A 4 -4.16 -13.18 8.75
C VAL A 4 -5.06 -11.95 8.59
N ARG A 5 -6.16 -11.88 9.33
CA ARG A 5 -7.07 -10.72 9.30
C ARG A 5 -6.47 -9.50 9.99
N GLU A 6 -5.73 -9.69 11.07
CA GLU A 6 -4.98 -8.61 11.73
C GLU A 6 -3.86 -8.07 10.85
N GLU A 7 -3.09 -8.96 10.21
CA GLU A 7 -2.03 -8.57 9.29
C GLU A 7 -2.59 -7.79 8.09
N LEU A 8 -3.72 -8.24 7.53
CA LEU A 8 -4.43 -7.49 6.49
C LEU A 8 -4.92 -6.13 6.97
N ARG A 9 -5.46 -6.00 8.19
CA ARG A 9 -5.85 -4.69 8.74
C ARG A 9 -4.65 -3.75 8.89
N CYS A 10 -3.50 -4.27 9.29
CA CYS A 10 -2.26 -3.49 9.36
C CYS A 10 -1.84 -2.97 7.98
N LEU A 11 -1.84 -3.84 6.96
CA LEU A 11 -1.53 -3.45 5.59
C LEU A 11 -2.52 -2.42 5.02
N LEU A 12 -3.81 -2.57 5.32
CA LEU A 12 -4.84 -1.63 4.88
C LEU A 12 -4.71 -0.26 5.56
N ALA A 13 -4.04 -0.17 6.71
CA ALA A 13 -3.75 1.09 7.39
C ALA A 13 -2.72 1.95 6.63
N HIS A 14 -2.01 1.37 5.65
CA HIS A 14 -0.98 2.04 4.87
C HIS A 14 -1.54 3.22 4.05
N PRO A 15 -0.82 4.35 3.94
CA PRO A 15 -1.29 5.54 3.20
C PRO A 15 -1.45 5.31 1.70
N ALA A 16 -0.75 4.32 1.13
CA ALA A 16 -0.96 3.90 -0.26
C ALA A 16 -2.38 3.38 -0.53
N ILE A 17 -3.09 2.91 0.51
CA ILE A 17 -4.40 2.30 0.36
C ILE A 17 -5.49 3.35 0.61
N ALA A 18 -6.27 3.61 -0.43
CA ALA A 18 -7.40 4.55 -0.36
C ALA A 18 -8.44 4.14 0.69
N ALA A 19 -9.06 5.13 1.33
CA ALA A 19 -10.06 4.92 2.39
C ALA A 19 -11.27 4.09 1.92
N GLU A 20 -11.73 4.29 0.68
CA GLU A 20 -12.82 3.50 0.10
C GLU A 20 -12.42 2.02 -0.05
N ARG A 21 -11.17 1.77 -0.44
CA ARG A 21 -10.62 0.42 -0.56
C ARG A 21 -10.49 -0.25 0.81
N ARG A 22 -10.07 0.49 1.85
CA ARG A 22 -10.08 0.05 3.25
C ARG A 22 -11.48 -0.33 3.75
N ARG A 23 -12.52 0.40 3.34
CA ARG A 23 -13.90 0.10 3.76
C ARG A 23 -14.43 -1.18 3.09
N ASN A 24 -14.19 -1.35 1.80
CA ASN A 24 -14.55 -2.57 1.06
C ASN A 24 -13.76 -3.79 1.57
N ALA A 25 -12.51 -3.56 1.93
CA ALA A 25 -11.61 -4.50 2.55
C ALA A 25 -12.14 -5.07 3.88
N GLU A 26 -12.61 -4.21 4.79
CA GLU A 26 -13.16 -4.67 6.08
C GLU A 26 -14.44 -5.51 5.92
N LEU A 27 -15.30 -5.16 4.97
CA LEU A 27 -16.46 -5.95 4.57
C LEU A 27 -16.05 -7.32 4.01
N PHE A 28 -15.00 -7.36 3.18
CA PHE A 28 -14.49 -8.60 2.63
C PHE A 28 -13.86 -9.49 3.70
N LEU A 29 -13.09 -8.92 4.63
CA LEU A 29 -12.48 -9.64 5.75
C LEU A 29 -13.51 -10.26 6.71
N THR A 30 -14.68 -9.62 6.87
CA THR A 30 -15.75 -10.15 7.72
C THR A 30 -16.53 -11.27 7.04
N GLN A 31 -16.77 -11.17 5.73
CA GLN A 31 -17.58 -12.14 4.97
C GLN A 31 -16.78 -13.31 4.40
N CYS A 32 -15.49 -13.14 4.14
CA CYS A 32 -14.65 -14.15 3.50
C CYS A 32 -14.09 -15.14 4.55
N LEU A 33 -14.47 -16.40 4.40
CA LEU A 33 -13.93 -17.54 5.17
C LEU A 33 -12.88 -18.33 4.36
N ASP A 34 -12.66 -17.96 3.09
CA ASP A 34 -11.74 -18.63 2.20
C ASP A 34 -10.33 -18.06 2.35
N VAL A 35 -9.44 -18.86 2.93
CA VAL A 35 -8.05 -18.44 3.21
C VAL A 35 -7.26 -18.18 1.92
N ALA A 36 -7.51 -18.92 0.84
CA ALA A 36 -6.79 -18.71 -0.42
C ALA A 36 -7.16 -17.37 -1.06
N LYS A 37 -8.43 -16.98 -0.97
CA LYS A 37 -8.88 -15.64 -1.40
C LYS A 37 -8.26 -14.53 -0.54
N LEU A 38 -8.19 -14.73 0.78
CA LEU A 38 -7.53 -13.78 1.68
C LEU A 38 -6.05 -13.58 1.34
N LEU A 39 -5.31 -14.67 1.08
CA LEU A 39 -3.89 -14.62 0.72
C LEU A 39 -3.66 -13.95 -0.64
N ARG A 40 -4.47 -14.26 -1.66
CA ARG A 40 -4.37 -13.60 -2.97
C ARG A 40 -4.60 -12.10 -2.83
N TRP A 41 -5.57 -11.72 -2.02
CA TRP A 41 -5.92 -10.34 -1.81
C TRP A 41 -4.86 -9.59 -1.00
N GLN A 42 -4.24 -10.25 -0.02
CA GLN A 42 -3.06 -9.75 0.68
C GLN A 42 -1.91 -9.43 -0.30
N GLN A 43 -1.61 -10.33 -1.24
CA GLN A 43 -0.61 -10.07 -2.27
C GLN A 43 -0.94 -8.85 -3.13
N SER A 44 -2.22 -8.65 -3.49
CA SER A 44 -2.63 -7.46 -4.24
C SER A 44 -2.38 -6.16 -3.46
N VAL A 45 -2.70 -6.14 -2.15
CA VAL A 45 -2.47 -4.98 -1.29
C VAL A 45 -0.97 -4.68 -1.16
N LEU A 46 -0.14 -5.72 -0.98
CA LEU A 46 1.32 -5.57 -0.93
C LEU A 46 1.88 -4.98 -2.23
N GLN A 47 1.38 -5.41 -3.38
CA GLN A 47 1.83 -4.90 -4.66
C GLN A 47 1.40 -3.44 -4.89
N GLU A 48 0.22 -3.04 -4.41
CA GLU A 48 -0.18 -1.63 -4.42
C GLU A 48 0.73 -0.76 -3.55
N CYS A 49 1.09 -1.22 -2.36
CA CYS A 49 2.04 -0.50 -1.51
C CYS A 49 3.40 -0.35 -2.21
N ALA A 50 3.93 -1.43 -2.79
CA ALA A 50 5.19 -1.40 -3.50
C ALA A 50 5.17 -0.44 -4.70
N THR A 51 4.09 -0.43 -5.48
CA THR A 51 3.92 0.52 -6.59
C THR A 51 3.88 1.96 -6.08
N TRP A 52 3.13 2.24 -5.02
CA TRP A 52 3.06 3.58 -4.44
C TRP A 52 4.42 4.05 -3.91
N GLU A 53 5.20 3.17 -3.28
CA GLU A 53 6.55 3.47 -2.81
C GLU A 53 7.48 3.81 -3.99
N ASP A 54 7.40 3.06 -5.10
CA ASP A 54 8.17 3.34 -6.32
C ASP A 54 7.76 4.68 -6.95
N GLU A 55 6.47 4.97 -7.01
CA GLU A 55 5.95 6.26 -7.50
C GLU A 55 6.38 7.44 -6.62
N MET A 56 6.38 7.28 -5.30
CA MET A 56 6.88 8.29 -4.35
C MET A 56 8.38 8.49 -4.51
N LEU A 57 9.15 7.42 -4.59
CA LEU A 57 10.59 7.51 -4.82
C LEU A 57 10.91 8.20 -6.16
N ALA A 58 10.18 7.86 -7.22
CA ALA A 58 10.31 8.50 -8.53
C ALA A 58 9.93 9.99 -8.49
N ALA A 59 8.87 10.36 -7.76
CA ALA A 59 8.46 11.74 -7.55
C ALA A 59 9.52 12.53 -6.76
N GLU A 60 10.08 11.95 -5.68
CA GLU A 60 11.18 12.54 -4.92
C GLU A 60 12.43 12.75 -5.78
N GLN A 61 12.80 11.77 -6.62
CA GLN A 61 13.93 11.89 -7.54
C GLN A 61 13.70 12.97 -8.61
N ALA A 62 12.48 13.09 -9.14
CA ALA A 62 12.12 14.12 -10.09
C ALA A 62 12.14 15.53 -9.45
N GLN A 63 11.74 15.62 -8.18
CA GLN A 63 11.78 16.87 -7.42
C GLN A 63 13.22 17.28 -7.07
N ASN A 64 14.07 16.32 -6.70
CA ASN A 64 15.49 16.55 -6.41
C ASN A 64 16.27 17.00 -7.68
N LYS A 65 15.91 16.48 -8.85
CA LYS A 65 16.50 16.93 -10.14
C LYS A 65 16.15 18.37 -10.52
N LYS A 66 15.12 18.98 -9.92
CA LYS A 66 14.71 20.38 -10.19
C LYS A 66 15.49 21.42 -9.39
N VAL A 67 16.47 21.04 -8.58
CA VAL A 67 17.45 21.98 -7.99
C VAL A 67 18.81 21.86 -8.70
N PRO A 68 18.96 22.38 -9.93
CA PRO A 68 20.28 22.65 -10.47
C PRO A 68 20.84 23.92 -9.81
N GLY A 69 21.76 23.75 -8.86
CA GLY A 69 22.67 24.82 -8.43
C GLY A 69 22.51 25.33 -7.01
N ALA A 70 23.00 24.57 -6.04
CA ALA A 70 23.79 25.18 -4.96
C ALA A 70 25.26 25.01 -5.34
N GLY A 71 25.68 25.71 -6.40
CA GLY A 71 27.09 25.86 -6.73
C GLY A 71 27.75 26.66 -5.63
N TRP A 72 28.50 25.99 -4.77
CA TRP A 72 29.50 26.63 -3.93
C TRP A 72 30.73 26.84 -4.80
N SER A 73 30.91 28.06 -5.29
CA SER A 73 32.17 28.61 -5.80
C SER A 73 32.24 30.09 -5.45
#